data_AF-A0A374BNB7-F1
#
_entry.id   AF-A0A374BNB7-F1
#
_cell.length_a   1.000
_cell.length_b   1.000
_cell.length_c   1.000
_cell.angle_alpha   90.00
_cell.angle_beta   90.00
_cell.angle_gamma   90.00
#
_symmetry.space_group_name_H-M   'P 1'
#
loop_
_entity.id
_entity.type
_entity.pdbx_description
1 polymer ?
#
loop_
_entity_poly.entity_id
_entity_poly.type
_entity_poly.pdbx_seq_one_letter_code
_entity_poly.pdbx_strand_id
1 'polypeptide(L)'
;MNPITSIWYGVDPMMEKYPNIGAYIYCHGNPIKLVDPDGRDDFFNFGGILVKNSGQTNNIYVMVSGKPILITRLDLGNKANRQTVANIIGHYAAQIGISYYAKGGNPIGNNPIGTVGLSVNNNSKVLAFNQGNNIFVNKYKNKISSLLSNTYNLVNTLVHENTHKKGKYGFKNITNFEHAKVYSAQLEHASFSKTTSDFKEAVLNPMASYLKDAIIEDGVNDKRVFTLIEKANKAIKGSGFSLSFSRYSSDTAGFNIKINQQ
;
A
#
# COMPACT_ATOMS: atom_id res chain seq x y z
N MET A 1 -18.32 14.05 -12.96
CA MET A 1 -19.37 14.32 -11.96
C MET A 1 -19.89 15.72 -12.18
N ASN A 2 -21.21 15.89 -12.15
CA ASN A 2 -21.85 17.20 -12.05
C ASN A 2 -22.07 17.54 -10.56
N PRO A 3 -21.39 18.55 -10.00
CA PRO A 3 -21.52 18.89 -8.58
C PRO A 3 -22.84 19.59 -8.23
N ILE A 4 -23.58 20.13 -9.21
CA ILE A 4 -24.89 20.73 -8.98
C ILE A 4 -25.95 19.64 -8.82
N THR A 5 -25.87 18.58 -9.63
CA THR A 5 -26.88 17.51 -9.64
C THR A 5 -26.42 16.22 -8.95
N SER A 6 -25.17 16.14 -8.48
CA SER A 6 -24.60 14.98 -7.77
C SER A 6 -24.71 13.65 -8.53
N ILE A 7 -24.42 13.68 -9.84
CA ILE A 7 -24.40 12.47 -10.70
C ILE A 7 -23.08 12.30 -11.47
N TRP A 8 -22.81 11.06 -11.88
CA TRP A 8 -21.76 10.74 -12.85
C TRP A 8 -22.18 11.10 -14.29
N TYR A 9 -21.21 11.38 -15.16
CA TYR A 9 -21.47 11.72 -16.57
C TYR A 9 -21.55 10.50 -17.49
N GLY A 10 -21.08 9.35 -17.01
CA GLY A 10 -21.17 8.07 -17.69
C GLY A 10 -21.80 7.03 -16.77
N VAL A 11 -22.26 5.93 -17.37
CA VAL A 11 -22.79 4.77 -16.66
C VAL A 11 -21.68 4.15 -15.80
N ASP A 12 -22.00 3.85 -14.54
CA ASP A 12 -21.13 3.09 -13.64
C ASP A 12 -20.76 1.72 -14.28
N PRO A 13 -19.46 1.42 -14.50
CA PRO A 13 -19.02 0.13 -15.05
C PRO A 13 -19.44 -1.09 -14.23
N MET A 14 -19.84 -0.92 -12.97
CA MET A 14 -20.34 -1.99 -12.10
C MET A 14 -21.87 -2.07 -12.02
N MET A 15 -22.60 -1.28 -12.83
CA MET A 15 -24.08 -1.24 -12.82
C MET A 15 -24.71 -2.64 -12.83
N GLU A 16 -24.25 -3.52 -13.72
CA GLU A 16 -24.83 -4.85 -13.90
C GLU A 16 -24.73 -5.74 -12.64
N LYS A 17 -23.77 -5.44 -11.76
CA LYS A 17 -23.59 -6.17 -10.50
C LYS A 17 -24.48 -5.64 -9.37
N TYR A 18 -25.00 -4.42 -9.52
CA TYR A 18 -25.77 -3.72 -8.51
C TYR A 18 -27.03 -3.07 -9.12
N PRO A 19 -27.97 -3.86 -9.68
CA PRO A 19 -29.13 -3.34 -10.41
C PRO A 19 -30.08 -2.49 -9.55
N ASN A 20 -29.98 -2.62 -8.23
CA ASN A 20 -30.80 -1.89 -7.26
C ASN A 20 -30.28 -0.48 -6.98
N ILE A 21 -29.15 -0.10 -7.57
CA ILE A 21 -28.49 1.20 -7.40
C ILE A 21 -28.47 1.89 -8.76
N GLY A 22 -28.96 3.12 -8.84
CA GLY A 22 -29.00 3.87 -10.09
C GLY A 22 -27.61 4.10 -10.66
N ALA A 23 -27.43 3.80 -11.96
CA ALA A 23 -26.16 3.79 -12.69
C ALA A 23 -25.36 5.11 -12.71
N TYR A 24 -25.94 6.19 -12.20
CA TYR A 24 -25.36 7.54 -12.19
C TYR A 24 -25.32 8.16 -10.79
N ILE A 25 -25.81 7.46 -9.77
CA ILE A 25 -25.97 8.00 -8.42
C ILE A 25 -24.61 8.07 -7.73
N TYR A 26 -24.19 9.28 -7.35
CA TYR A 26 -22.97 9.47 -6.56
C TYR A 26 -23.18 9.02 -5.11
N CYS A 27 -22.22 8.28 -4.55
CA CYS A 27 -22.19 7.87 -3.14
C CYS A 27 -23.46 7.15 -2.64
N HIS A 28 -24.17 6.40 -3.49
CA HIS A 28 -25.47 5.80 -3.14
C HIS A 28 -26.48 6.83 -2.57
N GLY A 29 -26.38 8.10 -2.96
CA GLY A 29 -27.20 9.18 -2.44
C GLY A 29 -26.80 9.68 -1.04
N ASN A 30 -25.65 9.26 -0.50
CA ASN A 30 -25.16 9.67 0.82
C ASN A 30 -23.75 10.31 0.78
N PRO A 31 -23.56 11.44 0.08
CA PRO A 31 -22.27 12.10 -0.08
C PRO A 31 -21.75 12.79 1.20
N ILE A 32 -22.53 12.81 2.29
CA ILE A 32 -22.13 13.35 3.60
C ILE A 32 -21.29 12.32 4.37
N LYS A 33 -21.58 11.03 4.22
CA LYS A 33 -20.90 9.93 4.90
C LYS A 33 -19.99 9.11 4.00
N LEU A 34 -20.32 9.04 2.71
CA LEU A 34 -19.62 8.26 1.70
C LEU A 34 -18.93 9.19 0.71
N VAL A 35 -17.72 8.82 0.29
CA VAL A 35 -16.98 9.46 -0.78
C VAL A 35 -16.61 8.34 -1.75
N ASP A 36 -17.00 8.46 -3.01
CA ASP A 36 -16.70 7.47 -4.05
C ASP A 36 -15.22 7.64 -4.49
N PRO A 37 -14.29 6.71 -4.17
CA PRO A 37 -12.85 6.93 -4.28
C PRO A 37 -12.21 6.43 -5.59
N ASP A 38 -12.98 5.91 -6.56
CA ASP A 38 -12.52 5.05 -7.66
C ASP A 38 -11.78 5.74 -8.82
N GLY A 39 -11.06 6.79 -8.45
CA GLY A 39 -10.16 7.57 -9.25
C GLY A 39 -10.38 8.96 -8.75
N ARG A 40 -9.29 9.68 -8.41
CA ARG A 40 -9.01 10.96 -9.03
C ARG A 40 -8.07 11.93 -8.20
N ASP A 41 -6.76 11.74 -8.00
CA ASP A 41 -5.87 12.72 -7.25
C ASP A 41 -6.43 13.28 -5.93
N ASP A 42 -5.87 12.87 -4.80
CA ASP A 42 -6.41 13.23 -3.49
C ASP A 42 -5.78 14.53 -2.99
N PHE A 43 -6.61 15.55 -2.75
CA PHE A 43 -6.20 16.82 -2.16
C PHE A 43 -6.67 16.87 -0.71
N PHE A 44 -5.72 16.99 0.21
CA PHE A 44 -5.95 17.15 1.63
C PHE A 44 -5.74 18.60 2.05
N ASN A 45 -6.49 19.06 3.05
CA ASN A 45 -6.14 20.29 3.75
C ASN A 45 -4.97 20.05 4.72
N PHE A 46 -4.47 21.11 5.36
CA PHE A 46 -3.36 21.00 6.31
C PHE A 46 -3.70 20.22 7.58
N GLY A 47 -4.98 20.02 7.89
CA GLY A 47 -5.44 19.12 8.94
C GLY A 47 -5.38 17.63 8.56
N GLY A 48 -5.06 17.29 7.31
CA GLY A 48 -5.09 15.92 6.80
C GLY A 48 -6.50 15.40 6.50
N ILE A 49 -7.46 16.31 6.27
CA ILE A 49 -8.82 15.97 5.84
C ILE A 49 -8.89 16.08 4.33
N LEU A 50 -9.44 15.06 3.66
CA LEU A 50 -9.66 15.04 2.21
C LEU A 50 -10.68 16.13 1.85
N VAL A 51 -10.31 17.01 0.91
CA VAL A 51 -11.15 18.15 0.49
C VAL A 51 -11.55 18.09 -0.99
N LYS A 52 -10.82 17.36 -1.84
CA LYS A 52 -11.12 17.23 -3.27
C LYS A 52 -10.51 15.97 -3.88
N ASN A 53 -11.19 15.46 -4.90
CA ASN A 53 -10.78 14.40 -5.83
C ASN A 53 -10.88 15.00 -7.27
N SER A 54 -9.78 15.22 -8.02
CA SER A 54 -9.72 15.77 -9.40
C SER A 54 -9.47 14.78 -10.57
N GLY A 55 -8.43 13.96 -10.46
CA GLY A 55 -8.13 12.68 -11.12
C GLY A 55 -7.73 12.60 -12.50
N GLN A 56 -6.59 13.19 -12.62
CA GLN A 56 -5.81 13.10 -13.79
C GLN A 56 -4.69 12.08 -13.51
N THR A 57 -4.26 11.93 -12.25
CA THR A 57 -3.24 10.94 -11.88
C THR A 57 -3.70 10.07 -10.71
N ASN A 58 -2.87 9.84 -9.69
CA ASN A 58 -3.21 9.17 -8.43
C ASN A 58 -2.34 9.77 -7.31
N ASN A 59 -2.04 11.06 -7.43
CA ASN A 59 -1.11 11.74 -6.56
C ASN A 59 -1.82 12.25 -5.30
N ILE A 60 -1.07 12.25 -4.21
CA ILE A 60 -1.52 12.77 -2.92
C ILE A 60 -0.95 14.17 -2.74
N TYR A 61 -1.84 15.15 -2.69
CA TYR A 61 -1.51 16.56 -2.48
C TYR A 61 -2.00 17.07 -1.13
N VAL A 62 -1.25 18.01 -0.57
CA VAL A 62 -1.66 18.84 0.56
C VAL A 62 -1.79 20.28 0.07
N MET A 63 -2.94 20.89 0.32
CA MET A 63 -3.21 22.29 -0.01
C MET A 63 -2.55 23.19 1.03
N VAL A 64 -1.51 23.91 0.62
CA VAL A 64 -0.77 24.87 1.45
C VAL A 64 -0.92 26.25 0.84
N SER A 65 -1.58 27.17 1.55
CA SER A 65 -1.84 28.53 1.08
C SER A 65 -2.43 28.59 -0.34
N GLY A 66 -3.41 27.71 -0.61
CA GLY A 66 -4.08 27.62 -1.92
C GLY A 66 -3.31 26.87 -3.02
N LYS A 67 -2.07 26.39 -2.75
CA LYS A 67 -1.26 25.65 -3.72
C LYS A 67 -1.20 24.15 -3.38
N PRO A 68 -1.36 23.24 -4.35
CA PRO A 68 -1.19 21.82 -4.12
C PRO A 68 0.30 21.46 -4.04
N ILE A 69 0.71 20.86 -2.93
CA ILE A 69 2.08 20.34 -2.72
C ILE A 69 2.00 18.83 -2.56
N LEU A 70 2.78 18.06 -3.32
CA LEU A 70 2.85 16.61 -3.12
C LEU A 70 3.19 16.27 -1.67
N ILE A 71 2.54 15.27 -1.09
CA ILE A 71 2.75 14.86 0.30
C ILE A 71 4.23 14.58 0.62
N THR A 72 4.96 14.02 -0.35
CA THR A 72 6.38 13.67 -0.25
C THR A 72 7.31 14.88 -0.32
N ARG A 73 6.82 16.06 -0.75
CA ARG A 73 7.58 17.31 -0.82
C ARG A 73 7.46 18.16 0.44
N LEU A 74 6.59 17.82 1.39
CA LEU A 74 6.52 18.50 2.67
C LEU A 74 7.77 18.22 3.51
N ASP A 75 8.36 19.27 4.09
CA ASP A 75 9.46 19.12 5.03
C ASP A 75 8.96 18.63 6.40
N LEU A 76 9.35 17.41 6.77
CA LEU A 76 8.97 16.76 8.02
C LEU A 76 9.88 17.15 9.19
N GLY A 77 10.78 18.12 9.01
CA GLY A 77 11.41 18.86 10.11
C GLY A 77 10.37 19.71 10.86
N ASN A 78 9.37 20.22 10.16
CA ASN A 78 8.25 20.96 10.72
C ASN A 78 7.25 20.03 11.45
N LYS A 79 6.88 20.35 12.70
CA LYS A 79 5.98 19.53 13.52
C LYS A 79 4.56 19.44 12.93
N ALA A 80 4.07 20.52 12.34
CA ALA A 80 2.73 20.58 11.77
C ALA A 80 2.66 19.73 10.49
N ASN A 81 3.64 19.85 9.59
CA ASN A 81 3.74 18.98 8.41
C ASN A 81 3.76 17.49 8.78
N ARG A 82 4.50 17.12 9.84
CA ARG A 82 4.47 15.74 10.35
C ARG A 82 3.08 15.30 10.76
N GLN A 83 2.33 16.16 11.45
CA GLN A 83 0.97 15.85 11.85
C GLN A 83 0.06 15.68 10.63
N THR A 84 0.17 16.58 9.65
CA THR A 84 -0.60 16.50 8.39
C THR A 84 -0.35 15.18 7.68
N VAL A 85 0.92 14.82 7.47
CA VAL A 85 1.28 13.56 6.79
C VAL A 85 0.83 12.34 7.61
N ALA A 86 1.00 12.35 8.93
CA ALA A 86 0.51 11.26 9.78
C ALA A 86 -1.02 11.09 9.72
N ASN A 87 -1.78 12.18 9.69
CA ASN A 87 -3.23 12.15 9.54
C ASN A 87 -3.65 11.57 8.18
N ILE A 88 -2.96 11.93 7.10
CA ILE A 88 -3.23 11.40 5.76
C ILE A 88 -2.89 9.90 5.67
N ILE A 89 -1.76 9.46 6.25
CA ILE A 89 -1.45 8.03 6.35
C ILE A 89 -2.55 7.30 7.13
N GLY A 90 -3.02 7.90 8.23
CA GLY A 90 -4.13 7.38 9.03
C GLY A 90 -5.44 7.26 8.25
N HIS A 91 -5.75 8.24 7.39
CA HIS A 91 -6.90 8.21 6.48
C HIS A 91 -6.86 6.97 5.58
N TYR A 92 -5.74 6.75 4.88
CA TYR A 92 -5.57 5.58 4.01
C TYR A 92 -5.55 4.26 4.79
N ALA A 93 -4.98 4.24 5.99
CA ALA A 93 -5.00 3.06 6.85
C ALA A 93 -6.43 2.67 7.24
N ALA A 94 -7.25 3.66 7.64
CA ALA A 94 -8.65 3.43 7.99
C ALA A 94 -9.47 2.92 6.79
N GLN A 95 -9.21 3.43 5.58
CA GLN A 95 -9.89 2.98 4.35
C GLN A 95 -9.68 1.48 4.06
N ILE A 96 -8.51 0.93 4.40
CA ILE A 96 -8.23 -0.51 4.27
C ILE A 96 -8.50 -1.31 5.55
N GLY A 97 -9.27 -0.75 6.48
CA GLY A 97 -9.74 -1.41 7.69
C GLY A 97 -8.71 -1.56 8.80
N ILE A 98 -7.58 -0.83 8.76
CA ILE A 98 -6.64 -0.79 9.88
C ILE A 98 -7.25 0.06 10.99
N SER A 99 -7.52 -0.56 12.14
CA SER A 99 -8.00 0.14 13.33
C SER A 99 -6.83 0.49 14.25
N TYR A 100 -6.73 1.75 14.68
CA TYR A 100 -5.58 2.29 15.41
C TYR A 100 -5.96 3.44 16.33
N TYR A 101 -5.09 3.78 17.27
CA TYR A 101 -5.21 4.97 18.11
C TYR A 101 -4.54 6.18 17.41
N ALA A 102 -5.34 7.19 17.11
CA ALA A 102 -4.86 8.48 16.62
C ALA A 102 -4.24 9.31 17.77
N LYS A 103 -3.73 10.50 17.42
CA LYS A 103 -3.17 11.43 18.40
C LYS A 103 -4.16 11.71 19.54
N GLY A 104 -3.64 11.72 20.77
CA GLY A 104 -4.44 11.92 21.97
C GLY A 104 -5.18 10.65 22.43
N GLY A 105 -4.93 9.49 21.81
CA GLY A 105 -5.57 8.22 22.18
C GLY A 105 -6.96 8.03 21.58
N ASN A 106 -7.36 8.87 20.63
CA ASN A 106 -8.67 8.76 19.98
C ASN A 106 -8.74 7.50 19.11
N PRO A 107 -9.74 6.62 19.30
CA PRO A 107 -9.86 5.38 18.53
C PRO A 107 -10.32 5.67 17.09
N ILE A 108 -9.72 4.99 16.11
CA ILE A 108 -10.16 4.95 14.71
C ILE A 108 -10.44 3.49 14.35
N GLY A 109 -11.64 3.23 13.82
CA GLY A 109 -12.11 1.87 13.52
C GLY A 109 -12.54 1.09 14.76
N ASN A 110 -12.69 -0.22 14.60
CA ASN A 110 -13.17 -1.13 15.66
C ASN A 110 -12.00 -1.86 16.31
N ASN A 111 -11.96 -1.89 17.65
CA ASN A 111 -10.88 -2.54 18.42
C ASN A 111 -9.48 -2.08 17.99
N PRO A 112 -9.16 -0.77 18.12
CA PRO A 112 -7.89 -0.22 17.67
C PRO A 112 -6.69 -0.87 18.36
N ILE A 113 -5.65 -1.16 17.57
CA ILE A 113 -4.41 -1.77 18.05
C ILE A 113 -3.20 -0.94 17.58
N GLY A 114 -2.46 -0.41 18.55
CA GLY A 114 -1.29 0.43 18.30
C GLY A 114 -1.65 1.74 17.59
N THR A 115 -0.67 2.32 16.90
CA THR A 115 -0.81 3.60 16.19
C THR A 115 -0.40 3.46 14.72
N VAL A 116 -0.83 4.41 13.90
CA VAL A 116 -0.40 4.58 12.51
C VAL A 116 0.18 5.98 12.36
N GLY A 117 1.33 6.12 11.72
CA GLY A 117 1.91 7.44 11.48
C GLY A 117 3.31 7.42 10.87
N LEU A 118 4.17 8.30 11.39
CA LEU A 118 5.55 8.48 10.94
C LEU A 118 6.53 8.12 12.05
N SER A 119 7.60 7.41 11.70
CA SER A 119 8.75 7.20 12.59
C SER A 119 10.04 7.17 11.77
N VAL A 120 11.19 7.26 12.44
CA VAL A 120 12.50 7.32 11.78
C VAL A 120 13.07 5.92 11.64
N ASN A 121 13.51 5.58 10.43
CA ASN A 121 14.40 4.47 10.18
C ASN A 121 15.60 4.99 9.36
N ASN A 122 16.81 4.57 9.72
CA ASN A 122 18.05 5.05 9.12
C ASN A 122 18.32 4.47 7.71
N ASN A 123 17.52 3.50 7.26
CA ASN A 123 17.60 2.95 5.91
C ASN A 123 16.57 3.65 4.99
N SER A 124 17.06 4.42 4.02
CA SER A 124 16.23 5.15 3.06
C SER A 124 15.41 4.26 2.12
N LYS A 125 15.76 2.96 1.99
CA LYS A 125 15.03 2.00 1.16
C LYS A 125 13.78 1.44 1.85
N VAL A 126 13.68 1.57 3.17
CA VAL A 126 12.50 1.13 3.93
C VAL A 126 11.38 2.15 3.71
N LEU A 127 10.24 1.72 3.14
CA LEU A 127 9.08 2.58 2.91
C LEU A 127 8.23 2.75 4.18
N ALA A 128 7.98 1.64 4.87
CA ALA A 128 7.30 1.58 6.14
C ALA A 128 7.86 0.40 6.95
N PHE A 129 7.51 0.36 8.23
CA PHE A 129 7.90 -0.71 9.13
C PHE A 129 6.94 -0.80 10.31
N ASN A 130 6.94 -1.96 10.95
CA ASN A 130 6.29 -2.16 12.24
C ASN A 130 7.22 -1.89 13.42
N GLN A 131 6.66 -1.36 14.51
CA GLN A 131 7.34 -1.25 15.80
C GLN A 131 6.37 -1.61 16.92
N GLY A 132 6.49 -2.84 17.44
CA GLY A 132 5.43 -3.44 18.25
C GLY A 132 4.13 -3.46 17.45
N ASN A 133 3.04 -2.99 18.04
CA ASN A 133 1.72 -2.93 17.39
C ASN A 133 1.55 -1.75 16.41
N ASN A 134 2.57 -0.91 16.24
CA ASN A 134 2.47 0.29 15.42
C ASN A 134 2.84 0.02 13.95
N ILE A 135 2.27 0.80 13.03
CA ILE A 135 2.67 0.87 11.63
C ILE A 135 3.20 2.27 11.36
N PHE A 136 4.43 2.38 10.89
CA PHE A 136 5.04 3.67 10.61
C PHE A 136 5.55 3.74 9.18
N VAL A 137 5.15 4.78 8.46
CA VAL A 137 5.84 5.20 7.23
C VAL A 137 7.18 5.81 7.63
N ASN A 138 8.23 5.43 6.93
CA ASN A 138 9.59 5.85 7.24
C ASN A 138 9.82 7.32 6.89
N LYS A 139 10.21 8.10 7.90
CA LYS A 139 10.75 9.45 7.75
C LYS A 139 12.28 9.38 7.76
N TYR A 140 12.89 9.46 6.58
CA TYR A 140 14.33 9.55 6.40
C TYR A 140 14.74 10.97 6.00
N LYS A 141 15.68 11.59 6.74
CA LYS A 141 16.15 12.98 6.49
C LYS A 141 15.00 13.98 6.24
N ASN A 142 14.02 13.96 7.14
CA ASN A 142 12.83 14.82 7.10
C ASN A 142 11.93 14.67 5.86
N LYS A 143 12.00 13.55 5.14
CA LYS A 143 11.11 13.24 4.03
C LYS A 143 10.62 11.79 4.12
N ILE A 144 9.51 11.51 3.45
CA ILE A 144 9.10 10.14 3.10
C ILE A 144 9.57 9.83 1.68
N SER A 145 9.62 8.56 1.31
CA SER A 145 9.99 8.13 -0.03
C SER A 145 9.10 8.77 -1.11
N SER A 146 9.68 9.17 -2.24
CA SER A 146 8.94 9.71 -3.38
C SER A 146 7.94 8.72 -3.96
N LEU A 147 8.19 7.41 -3.83
CA LEU A 147 7.25 6.35 -4.24
C LEU A 147 5.88 6.48 -3.56
N LEU A 148 5.83 7.08 -2.37
CA LEU A 148 4.62 7.22 -1.56
C LEU A 148 3.83 8.49 -1.90
N SER A 149 4.15 9.19 -2.99
CA SER A 149 3.29 10.25 -3.51
C SER A 149 2.04 9.71 -4.20
N ASN A 150 2.06 8.44 -4.62
CA ASN A 150 0.95 7.77 -5.26
C ASN A 150 0.08 7.05 -4.22
N THR A 151 -1.24 7.21 -4.32
CA THR A 151 -2.23 6.60 -3.42
C THR A 151 -2.11 5.09 -3.34
N TYR A 152 -2.02 4.39 -4.47
CA TYR A 152 -1.97 2.93 -4.47
C TYR A 152 -0.65 2.40 -3.91
N ASN A 153 0.46 3.10 -4.15
CA ASN A 153 1.76 2.73 -3.58
C ASN A 153 1.73 2.84 -2.05
N LEU A 154 1.19 3.95 -1.52
CA LEU A 154 1.04 4.13 -0.07
C LEU A 154 0.11 3.08 0.54
N VAL A 155 -1.08 2.88 -0.05
CA VAL A 155 -2.04 1.88 0.42
C VAL A 155 -1.44 0.48 0.39
N ASN A 156 -0.78 0.08 -0.71
CA ASN A 156 -0.17 -1.23 -0.82
C ASN A 156 1.00 -1.43 0.17
N THR A 157 1.75 -0.37 0.47
CA THR A 157 2.76 -0.37 1.54
C THR A 157 2.11 -0.61 2.92
N LEU A 158 0.99 0.05 3.22
CA LEU A 158 0.27 -0.19 4.49
C LEU A 158 -0.32 -1.60 4.59
N VAL A 159 -0.75 -2.19 3.46
CA VAL A 159 -1.18 -3.59 3.41
C VAL A 159 -0.04 -4.54 3.77
N HIS A 160 1.18 -4.29 3.31
CA HIS A 160 2.36 -5.06 3.69
C HIS A 160 2.54 -5.08 5.22
N GLU A 161 2.65 -3.89 5.84
CA GLU A 161 2.86 -3.76 7.28
C GLU A 161 1.68 -4.30 8.10
N ASN A 162 0.46 -4.23 7.57
CA ASN A 162 -0.71 -4.81 8.22
C ASN A 162 -0.78 -6.33 8.07
N THR A 163 -0.09 -6.91 7.08
CA THR A 163 -0.04 -8.36 6.92
C THR A 163 0.87 -8.99 7.96
N HIS A 164 1.97 -8.34 8.34
CA HIS A 164 2.80 -8.74 9.49
C HIS A 164 1.97 -8.86 10.79
N LYS A 165 0.96 -8.01 10.99
CA LYS A 165 0.02 -8.09 12.15
C LYS A 165 -0.80 -9.37 12.20
N LYS A 166 -1.12 -9.94 11.04
CA LYS A 166 -2.07 -11.05 10.89
C LYS A 166 -1.39 -12.43 10.88
N GLY A 167 -0.06 -12.47 10.89
CA GLY A 167 0.71 -13.71 10.86
C GLY A 167 0.61 -14.51 12.16
N LYS A 168 0.82 -15.83 12.09
CA LYS A 168 0.78 -16.77 13.22
C LYS A 168 1.73 -16.38 14.38
N TYR A 169 2.83 -15.70 14.07
CA TYR A 169 3.83 -15.22 15.02
C TYR A 169 3.81 -13.68 15.22
N GLY A 170 2.84 -12.98 14.62
CA GLY A 170 2.82 -11.52 14.54
C GLY A 170 4.12 -10.98 13.93
N PHE A 171 4.65 -9.90 14.51
CA PHE A 171 5.84 -9.17 14.02
C PHE A 171 7.20 -9.73 14.43
N LYS A 172 7.25 -10.74 15.31
CA LYS A 172 8.52 -11.18 15.91
C LYS A 172 9.07 -12.39 15.18
N ASN A 173 10.32 -12.27 14.72
CA ASN A 173 11.18 -13.36 14.24
C ASN A 173 10.52 -14.26 13.18
N ILE A 174 9.92 -13.65 12.15
CA ILE A 174 9.43 -14.41 11.00
C ILE A 174 10.61 -14.88 10.14
N THR A 175 10.49 -16.07 9.55
CA THR A 175 11.54 -16.58 8.65
C THR A 175 11.53 -15.85 7.30
N ASN A 176 12.58 -16.01 6.48
CA ASN A 176 12.62 -15.45 5.13
C ASN A 176 11.42 -15.91 4.27
N PHE A 177 11.04 -17.19 4.38
CA PHE A 177 9.88 -17.74 3.69
C PHE A 177 8.55 -17.17 4.19
N GLU A 178 8.44 -16.88 5.49
CA GLU A 178 7.26 -16.22 6.04
C GLU A 178 7.17 -14.76 5.57
N HIS A 179 8.30 -14.06 5.47
CA HIS A 179 8.33 -12.72 4.89
C HIS A 179 7.97 -12.74 3.39
N ALA A 180 8.44 -13.73 2.63
CA ALA A 180 8.01 -13.92 1.24
C ALA A 180 6.49 -14.14 1.12
N LYS A 181 5.84 -14.78 2.10
CA LYS A 181 4.37 -14.89 2.15
C LYS A 181 3.68 -13.56 2.42
N VAL A 182 4.29 -12.68 3.23
CA VAL A 182 3.79 -11.32 3.45
C VAL A 182 3.77 -10.55 2.12
N TYR A 183 4.87 -10.60 1.36
CA TYR A 183 4.90 -10.06 0.01
C TYR A 183 3.86 -10.71 -0.91
N SER A 184 3.73 -12.04 -0.91
CA SER A 184 2.70 -12.70 -1.71
C SER A 184 1.28 -12.20 -1.40
N ALA A 185 0.95 -11.96 -0.12
CA ALA A 185 -0.35 -11.40 0.27
C ALA A 185 -0.50 -9.93 -0.15
N GLN A 186 0.58 -9.15 -0.10
CA GLN A 186 0.62 -7.78 -0.61
C GLN A 186 0.33 -7.72 -2.13
N LEU A 187 0.82 -8.68 -2.91
CA LEU A 187 0.57 -8.80 -4.35
C LEU A 187 -0.90 -9.15 -4.68
N GLU A 188 -1.55 -9.93 -3.81
CA GLU A 188 -2.97 -10.32 -3.97
C GLU A 188 -3.95 -9.18 -3.68
N HIS A 189 -3.51 -8.13 -3.00
CA HIS A 189 -4.39 -7.01 -2.67
C HIS A 189 -4.73 -6.18 -3.92
N ALA A 190 -6.00 -5.78 -4.06
CA ALA A 190 -6.52 -5.06 -5.22
C ALA A 190 -5.79 -3.74 -5.55
N SER A 191 -5.10 -3.14 -4.57
CA SER A 191 -4.28 -1.95 -4.83
C SER A 191 -3.03 -2.22 -5.67
N PHE A 192 -2.46 -3.44 -5.64
CA PHE A 192 -1.18 -3.74 -6.28
C PHE A 192 -1.23 -3.53 -7.80
N SER A 193 -2.30 -3.98 -8.47
CA SER A 193 -2.44 -3.84 -9.93
C SER A 193 -2.44 -2.38 -10.39
N LYS A 194 -2.84 -1.45 -9.50
CA LYS A 194 -2.93 0.00 -9.75
C LYS A 194 -1.67 0.78 -9.31
N THR A 195 -0.68 0.11 -8.73
CA THR A 195 0.61 0.73 -8.36
C THR A 195 1.44 1.08 -9.59
N THR A 196 2.39 2.00 -9.41
CA THR A 196 3.33 2.41 -10.46
C THR A 196 4.35 1.30 -10.77
N SER A 197 4.94 1.31 -11.97
CA SER A 197 5.88 0.27 -12.40
C SER A 197 7.12 0.17 -11.50
N ASP A 198 7.70 1.32 -11.13
CA ASP A 198 8.82 1.42 -10.19
C ASP A 198 8.48 0.88 -8.80
N PHE A 199 7.24 1.06 -8.34
CA PHE A 199 6.78 0.46 -7.09
C PHE A 199 6.61 -1.05 -7.19
N LYS A 200 6.09 -1.58 -8.32
CA LYS A 200 6.02 -3.03 -8.55
C LYS A 200 7.41 -3.66 -8.44
N GLU A 201 8.43 -3.05 -9.04
CA GLU A 201 9.82 -3.50 -8.89
C GLU A 201 10.32 -3.41 -7.44
N ALA A 202 9.99 -2.33 -6.73
CA ALA A 202 10.36 -2.15 -5.32
C ALA A 202 9.73 -3.20 -4.39
N VAL A 203 8.61 -3.82 -4.79
CA VAL A 203 7.95 -4.92 -4.06
C VAL A 203 8.47 -6.29 -4.50
N LEU A 204 8.64 -6.51 -5.81
CA LEU A 204 9.05 -7.80 -6.36
C LEU A 204 10.51 -8.13 -6.05
N ASN A 205 11.41 -7.13 -6.07
CA ASN A 205 12.84 -7.34 -5.80
C ASN A 205 13.12 -7.90 -4.39
N PRO A 206 12.60 -7.29 -3.30
CA PRO A 206 12.73 -7.87 -1.97
C PRO A 206 12.07 -9.24 -1.85
N MET A 207 10.89 -9.45 -2.45
CA MET A 207 10.24 -10.77 -2.45
C MET A 207 11.15 -11.84 -3.05
N ALA A 208 11.77 -11.56 -4.20
CA ALA A 208 12.70 -12.50 -4.83
C ALA A 208 13.94 -12.77 -3.96
N SER A 209 14.44 -11.76 -3.22
CA SER A 209 15.52 -11.97 -2.23
C SER A 209 15.07 -12.91 -1.12
N TYR A 210 13.93 -12.62 -0.48
CA TYR A 210 13.41 -13.46 0.61
C TYR A 210 13.12 -14.90 0.16
N LEU A 211 12.71 -15.13 -1.08
CA LEU A 211 12.58 -16.49 -1.62
C LEU A 211 13.92 -17.19 -1.82
N LYS A 212 14.99 -16.47 -2.15
CA LYS A 212 16.35 -17.03 -2.23
C LYS A 212 16.87 -17.37 -0.84
N ASP A 213 16.74 -16.41 0.08
CA ASP A 213 17.20 -16.55 1.46
C ASP A 213 16.38 -17.63 2.19
N ALA A 214 15.11 -17.85 1.81
CA ALA A 214 14.32 -18.98 2.29
C ALA A 214 14.94 -20.35 1.94
N ILE A 215 15.56 -20.51 0.76
CA ILE A 215 16.22 -21.77 0.39
C ILE A 215 17.56 -21.89 1.13
N ILE A 216 18.34 -20.80 1.16
CA ILE A 216 19.71 -20.78 1.65
C ILE A 216 19.77 -20.83 3.18
N GLU A 217 18.97 -20.00 3.85
CA GLU A 217 19.03 -19.76 5.30
C GLU A 217 17.96 -20.53 6.06
N ASP A 218 16.71 -20.56 5.54
CA ASP A 218 15.62 -21.28 6.21
C ASP A 218 15.57 -22.78 5.86
N GLY A 219 16.33 -23.23 4.85
CA GLY A 219 16.29 -24.62 4.36
C GLY A 219 14.96 -25.02 3.71
N VAL A 220 14.20 -24.06 3.18
CA VAL A 220 12.91 -24.32 2.54
C VAL A 220 13.12 -25.03 1.21
N ASN A 221 12.43 -26.14 1.00
CA ASN A 221 12.53 -26.89 -0.26
C ASN A 221 11.95 -26.14 -1.46
N ASP A 222 12.50 -26.45 -2.63
CA ASP A 222 12.14 -25.85 -3.92
C ASP A 222 10.64 -25.92 -4.20
N LYS A 223 9.97 -27.03 -3.87
CA LYS A 223 8.53 -27.20 -4.11
C LYS A 223 7.71 -26.11 -3.41
N ARG A 224 8.05 -25.77 -2.16
CA ARG A 224 7.36 -24.71 -1.40
C ARG A 224 7.61 -23.33 -2.00
N VAL A 225 8.85 -23.05 -2.41
CA VAL A 225 9.20 -21.80 -3.09
C VAL A 225 8.48 -21.68 -4.43
N PHE A 226 8.48 -22.74 -5.24
CA PHE A 226 7.82 -22.79 -6.53
C PHE A 226 6.32 -22.54 -6.41
N THR A 227 5.63 -23.20 -5.47
CA THR A 227 4.20 -22.95 -5.21
C THR A 227 3.91 -21.49 -4.83
N LEU A 228 4.79 -20.86 -4.05
CA LEU A 228 4.63 -19.45 -3.69
C LEU A 228 4.87 -18.51 -4.89
N ILE A 229 5.81 -18.86 -5.78
CA ILE A 229 6.04 -18.17 -7.06
C ILE A 229 4.83 -18.29 -7.98
N GLU A 230 4.23 -19.47 -8.12
CA GLU A 230 3.02 -19.66 -8.93
C GLU A 230 1.86 -18.82 -8.39
N LYS A 231 1.68 -18.80 -7.07
CA LYS A 231 0.69 -17.96 -6.41
C LYS A 231 0.91 -16.48 -6.69
N ALA A 232 2.15 -16.00 -6.57
CA ALA A 232 2.51 -14.62 -6.88
C ALA A 232 2.28 -14.28 -8.35
N ASN A 233 2.69 -15.15 -9.29
CA ASN A 233 2.48 -14.97 -10.72
C ASN A 233 0.99 -14.88 -11.08
N LYS A 234 0.13 -15.64 -10.40
CA LYS A 234 -1.32 -15.51 -10.56
C LYS A 234 -1.82 -14.14 -10.12
N ALA A 235 -1.31 -13.61 -9.00
CA ALA A 235 -1.70 -12.30 -8.48
C ALA A 235 -1.23 -11.14 -9.37
N ILE A 236 -0.05 -11.26 -9.99
CA ILE A 236 0.55 -10.19 -10.80
C ILE A 236 0.28 -10.34 -12.31
N LYS A 237 -0.63 -11.23 -12.71
CA LYS A 237 -0.99 -11.43 -14.12
C LYS A 237 -1.44 -10.10 -14.76
N GLY A 238 -0.84 -9.76 -15.90
CA GLY A 238 -1.13 -8.50 -16.61
C GLY A 238 -0.44 -7.27 -16.02
N SER A 239 0.45 -7.43 -15.02
CA SER A 239 1.19 -6.31 -14.43
C SER A 239 2.42 -5.86 -15.23
N GLY A 240 2.83 -6.63 -16.24
CA GLY A 240 4.10 -6.50 -16.96
C GLY A 240 5.27 -7.25 -16.31
N PHE A 241 5.03 -8.00 -15.23
CA PHE A 241 6.07 -8.73 -14.48
C PHE A 241 5.71 -10.19 -14.25
N SER A 242 6.74 -11.04 -14.11
CA SER A 242 6.63 -12.42 -13.65
C SER A 242 7.87 -12.84 -12.86
N LEU A 243 7.73 -13.83 -11.97
CA LEU A 243 8.82 -14.49 -11.26
C LEU A 243 9.08 -15.87 -11.88
N SER A 244 10.34 -16.26 -12.01
CA SER A 244 10.74 -17.59 -12.48
C SER A 244 11.77 -18.23 -11.55
N PHE A 245 11.67 -19.55 -11.37
CA PHE A 245 12.61 -20.38 -10.61
C PHE A 245 13.28 -21.40 -11.53
N SER A 246 14.60 -21.57 -11.40
CA SER A 246 15.37 -22.59 -12.13
C SER A 246 16.51 -23.14 -11.27
N ARG A 247 16.79 -24.44 -11.34
CA ARG A 247 18.02 -25.06 -10.83
C ARG A 247 19.02 -25.22 -11.98
N TYR A 248 20.30 -24.97 -11.74
CA TYR A 248 21.35 -25.38 -12.66
C TYR A 248 21.55 -26.91 -12.54
N SER A 249 22.05 -27.59 -13.58
CA SER A 249 22.16 -29.05 -13.60
C SER A 249 23.08 -29.60 -12.48
N SER A 250 22.89 -30.89 -12.17
CA SER A 250 23.17 -31.66 -10.94
C SER A 250 24.53 -31.52 -10.25
N ASP A 251 25.52 -30.85 -10.84
CA ASP A 251 26.88 -30.82 -10.31
C ASP A 251 27.21 -29.52 -9.58
N THR A 252 26.28 -28.55 -9.59
CA THR A 252 26.35 -27.35 -8.75
C THR A 252 25.02 -27.11 -8.06
N ALA A 253 25.01 -26.93 -6.74
CA ALA A 253 23.82 -26.66 -5.93
C ALA A 253 23.14 -25.31 -6.22
N GLY A 254 23.45 -24.67 -7.35
CA GLY A 254 22.97 -23.34 -7.69
C GLY A 254 21.52 -23.36 -8.17
N PHE A 255 20.76 -22.37 -7.73
CA PHE A 255 19.43 -22.06 -8.22
C PHE A 255 19.34 -20.57 -8.58
N ASN A 256 18.28 -20.19 -9.26
CA ASN A 256 18.02 -18.81 -9.59
C ASN A 256 16.55 -18.46 -9.45
N ILE A 257 16.30 -17.28 -8.90
CA ILE A 257 14.98 -16.64 -8.88
C ILE A 257 15.14 -15.29 -9.58
N LYS A 258 14.43 -15.13 -10.69
CA LYS A 258 14.47 -13.96 -11.56
C LYS A 258 13.12 -13.30 -11.62
N ILE A 259 13.14 -11.97 -11.77
CA ILE A 259 11.98 -11.18 -12.16
C ILE A 259 12.15 -10.90 -13.65
N ASN A 260 11.13 -11.23 -14.44
CA ASN A 260 11.10 -10.99 -15.88
C ASN A 260 10.08 -9.89 -16.15
N GLN A 261 10.49 -8.89 -16.92
CA GLN A 261 9.64 -7.82 -17.42
C GLN A 261 9.19 -8.19 -18.84
N GLN A 262 7.89 -8.03 -19.12
CA GLN A 262 7.27 -8.31 -20.42
C GLN A 262 7.10 -7.04 -21.23
#